data_AF-A0A353QZ45-F1
#
_entry.id   AF-A0A353QZ45-F1
#
_cell.length_a   1.000
_cell.length_b   1.000
_cell.length_c   1.000
_cell.angle_alpha   90.00
_cell.angle_beta   90.00
_cell.angle_gamma   90.00
#
_symmetry.space_group_name_H-M   'P 1'
#
loop_
_entity.id
_entity.type
_entity.pdbx_description
1 polymer ?
#
loop_
_entity_poly.entity_id
_entity_poly.type
_entity_poly.pdbx_seq_one_letter_code
_entity_poly.pdbx_strand_id
1 'polypeptide(L)' 'MKARVKWVEDVTFLGESGSGHAVVMDGPPEAGGRNLGVRP' A
#
# COMPACT_ATOMS: atom_id res chain seq x y z
N MET A 1 13.13 -14.38 2.72
CA MET A 1 12.90 -12.92 2.77
C MET A 1 11.48 -12.68 3.27
N LYS A 2 11.26 -11.77 4.22
CA LYS A 2 9.92 -11.40 4.72
C LYS A 2 9.69 -9.91 4.44
N ALA A 3 8.48 -9.57 4.00
CA ALA A 3 8.02 -8.19 3.85
C ALA A 3 6.95 -7.91 4.92
N ARG A 4 6.79 -6.64 5.28
CA ARG A 4 5.72 -6.16 6.15
C ARG A 4 4.73 -5.37 5.33
N VAL A 5 3.46 -5.65 5.52
CA VAL A 5 2.37 -4.82 4.99
C VAL A 5 1.68 -4.15 6.17
N LYS A 6 1.50 -2.83 6.06
CA LYS A 6 0.76 -2.03 7.03
C LYS A 6 -0.41 -1.36 6.32
N TRP A 7 -1.61 -1.53 6.87
CA TRP A 7 -2.74 -0.66 6.55
C TRP A 7 -2.50 0.69 7.21
N VAL A 8 -2.53 1.77 6.43
CA VAL A 8 -2.28 3.12 6.95
C VAL A 8 -3.60 3.82 7.25
N GLU A 9 -4.40 4.06 6.21
CA GLU A 9 -5.71 4.72 6.25
C GLU A 9 -6.49 4.33 5.00
N ASP A 10 -7.80 4.59 4.97
CA ASP A 10 -8.70 4.31 3.84
C ASP A 10 -8.42 2.94 3.21
N VAL A 11 -8.12 2.88 1.91
CA VAL A 11 -7.69 1.67 1.19
C VAL A 11 -6.22 1.79 0.78
N THR A 12 -5.40 2.37 1.66
CA THR A 12 -3.98 2.62 1.43
C THR A 12 -3.09 1.70 2.28
N PHE A 13 -2.12 1.09 1.62
CA PHE A 13 -1.18 0.13 2.21
C PHE A 13 0.27 0.57 1.99
N LEU A 14 1.10 0.39 3.02
CA LEU A 14 2.55 0.51 2.93
C LEU A 14 3.18 -0.89 2.96
N GLY A 15 3.80 -1.28 1.86
CA GLY A 15 4.61 -2.49 1.78
C GLY A 15 6.08 -2.16 1.98
N GLU A 16 6.72 -2.75 2.98
CA GLU A 16 8.15 -2.59 3.26
C GLU A 16 8.88 -3.92 3.13
N SER A 17 9.93 -3.95 2.31
CA SER A 17 10.80 -5.11 2.13
C SER A 17 11.83 -5.19 3.25
N GLY A 18 12.38 -6.39 3.50
CA GLY A 18 13.46 -6.57 4.46
C GLY A 18 14.78 -5.85 4.13
N SER A 19 14.93 -5.28 2.92
CA SER A 19 16.08 -4.45 2.53
C SER A 19 15.83 -2.94 2.71
N GLY A 20 14.66 -2.54 3.21
CA GLY A 20 14.30 -1.14 3.46
C GLY A 20 13.65 -0.41 2.28
N HIS A 21 13.43 -1.07 1.14
CA HIS A 21 12.62 -0.49 0.05
C HIS A 21 11.14 -0.56 0.41
N ALA A 22 10.41 0.52 0.09
CA ALA A 22 8.98 0.64 0.37
C ALA A 22 8.17 1.00 -0.88
N VAL A 23 6.92 0.52 -0.91
CA VAL A 23 5.94 0.85 -1.95
C VAL A 23 4.63 1.24 -1.27
N VAL A 24 4.03 2.34 -1.74
CA VAL A 24 2.67 2.74 -1.37
C VAL A 24 1.71 2.18 -2.41
N MET A 25 0.69 1.48 -1.94
CA MET A 25 -0.38 0.92 -2.77
C MET A 25 -1.70 1.53 -2.32
N ASP A 26 -2.58 1.83 -3.28
CA ASP A 26 -3.85 2.49 -3.00
C ASP A 26 -4.97 1.92 -3.85
N GLY A 27 -6.13 1.72 -3.22
CA GLY A 27 -7.33 1.25 -3.89
C GLY A 27 -7.89 2.26 -4.90
N PRO A 28 -8.75 1.81 -5.82
CA PRO A 28 -9.45 2.74 -6.70
C PRO A 28 -10.55 3.51 -5.94
N PRO A 29 -10.99 4.69 -6.42
CA PRO A 29 -11.97 5.52 -5.73
C PRO A 29 -13.30 4.82 -5.45
N GLU A 30 -13.77 3.99 -6.38
CA GLU A 30 -15.00 3.20 -6.23
C GLU A 30 -14.96 2.18 -5.08
N ALA A 31 -13.77 1.84 -4.59
CA ALA A 31 -13.56 0.98 -3.44
C ALA A 31 -13.24 1.75 -2.14
N GLY A 32 -13.25 3.09 -2.18
CA GLY A 32 -12.89 3.95 -1.03
C GLY A 32 -11.41 4.36 -0.99
N GLY A 33 -10.65 4.10 -2.05
CA GLY A 33 -9.28 4.59 -2.19
C GLY A 33 -9.21 6.00 -2.76
N ARG A 34 -7.98 6.49 -2.98
CA ARG A 34 -7.71 7.87 -3.41
C ARG A 34 -7.05 7.94 -4.80
N ASN A 35 -6.84 6.80 -5.43
CA ASN A 35 -6.14 6.64 -6.72
C ASN A 35 -4.72 7.23 -6.71
N LEU A 36 -3.99 7.08 -5.59
CA LEU A 36 -2.67 7.70 -5.38
C LEU A 36 -1.48 6.77 -5.68
N GLY A 37 -1.73 5.50 -5.99
CA GLY A 37 -0.68 4.50 -6.15
C GLY A 37 -1.08 3.32 -7.00
N VAL A 38 -0.20 2.33 -7.04
CA VAL A 38 -0.49 1.05 -7.68
C VAL A 38 -1.52 0.28 -6.84
N ARG A 39 -2.32 -0.55 -7.49
CA ARG A 39 -3.35 -1.33 -6.82
C ARG A 39 -2.74 -2.61 -6.23
N PRO A 40 -3.13 -3.05 -5.01
CA PRO A 40 -2.79 -4.37 -4.49
C PRO A 40 -3.34 -5.51 -5.35
#